data_AF-G1U4D7-F1
#
_entry.id   AF-G1U4D7-F1
#
_cell.length_a   1.000
_cell.length_b   1.000
_cell.length_c   1.000
_cell.angle_alpha   90.00
_cell.angle_beta   90.00
_cell.angle_gamma   90.00
#
_symmetry.space_group_name_H-M   'P 1'
#
loop_
_entity.id
_entity.type
_entity.pdbx_description
1 polymer ?
#
loop_
_entity_poly.entity_id
_entity_poly.type
_entity_poly.pdbx_seq_one_letter_code
_entity_poly.pdbx_strand_id
1 'polypeptide(L)'
;MKLNTSFPATGCQKLIQVHNERKLRTFCEKRMATEVAADALGEEWKGYVVRISGGNDKQGFPMKQEPAEFVSFSVSLKKMMYASML
;
A
#
# COMPACT_ATOMS: atom_id res chain seq x y z
N MET A 1 0.28 -1.33 12.26
CA MET A 1 -0.64 -1.28 11.09
C MET A 1 -0.30 -2.40 10.11
N LYS A 2 -1.26 -2.87 9.31
CA LYS A 2 -1.05 -3.96 8.32
C LYS A 2 -1.10 -3.39 6.90
N LEU A 3 -0.13 -3.74 6.07
CA LEU A 3 -0.09 -3.40 4.64
C LEU A 3 -0.21 -4.69 3.82
N ASN A 4 -1.29 -4.84 3.07
CA ASN A 4 -1.44 -5.92 2.11
C ASN A 4 -0.89 -5.47 0.76
N THR A 5 0.11 -6.17 0.26
CA THR A 5 0.76 -5.89 -1.03
C THR A 5 0.42 -7.02 -1.99
N SER A 6 -0.13 -6.68 -3.16
CA SER A 6 -0.45 -7.66 -4.20
C SER A 6 0.29 -7.36 -5.50
N PHE A 7 0.70 -8.41 -6.20
CA PHE A 7 1.28 -8.32 -7.54
C PHE A 7 0.44 -9.13 -8.52
N PRO A 8 -0.50 -8.49 -9.25
CA PRO A 8 -1.43 -9.18 -10.13
C PRO A 8 -0.77 -10.01 -11.24
N ALA A 9 0.42 -9.59 -11.70
CA ALA A 9 1.13 -10.28 -12.78
C ALA A 9 1.57 -11.71 -12.39
N THR A 10 1.84 -11.96 -11.11
CA THR A 10 2.20 -13.29 -10.60
C THR A 10 1.12 -13.91 -9.71
N GLY A 11 0.08 -13.14 -9.35
CA GLY A 11 -0.95 -13.56 -8.40
C GLY A 11 -0.45 -13.62 -6.94
N CYS A 12 0.76 -13.16 -6.66
CA CYS A 12 1.32 -13.19 -5.31
C CYS A 12 0.73 -12.07 -4.44
N GLN A 13 0.50 -12.37 -3.17
CA GLN A 13 0.15 -11.38 -2.15
C GLN A 13 1.00 -11.60 -0.90
N LYS A 14 1.38 -10.50 -0.24
CA LYS A 14 2.15 -10.53 1.00
C LYS A 14 1.60 -9.48 1.96
N LEU A 15 1.33 -9.92 3.18
CA LEU A 15 0.95 -9.04 4.28
C LEU A 15 2.19 -8.65 5.06
N ILE A 16 2.40 -7.35 5.22
CA ILE A 16 3.56 -6.78 5.91
C ILE A 16 3.05 -6.05 7.15
N GLN A 17 3.68 -6.32 8.29
CA GLN A 17 3.45 -5.54 9.49
C GLN A 17 4.31 -4.28 9.45
N VAL A 18 3.66 -3.13 9.47
CA VAL A 18 4.32 -1.83 9.54
C VAL A 18 4.07 -1.26 10.93
N HIS A 19 5.13 -1.19 11.73
CA HIS A 19 5.08 -0.65 13.10
C HIS A 19 5.14 0.89 13.12
N ASN A 20 5.82 1.49 12.14
CA ASN A 20 5.97 2.94 12.07
C ASN A 20 4.87 3.58 11.22
N GLU A 21 3.92 4.24 11.88
CA GLU A 21 2.80 4.93 11.22
C GLU A 21 3.25 6.03 10.24
N ARG A 22 4.41 6.66 10.46
CA ARG A 22 4.91 7.71 9.56
C ARG A 22 5.15 7.18 8.15
N LYS A 23 5.53 5.91 8.01
CA LYS A 23 5.73 5.26 6.71
C LYS A 23 4.42 5.12 5.90
N LEU A 24 3.29 5.02 6.61
CA LEU A 24 1.96 4.88 5.99
C LEU A 24 1.31 6.22 5.68
N ARG A 25 1.83 7.32 6.21
CA ARG A 25 1.30 8.67 5.98
C ARG A 25 1.27 9.06 4.51
N THR A 26 2.18 8.53 3.69
CA THR A 26 2.21 8.75 2.24
C THR A 26 0.95 8.23 1.54
N PHE A 27 0.28 7.22 2.12
CA PHE A 27 -0.98 6.67 1.61
C PHE A 27 -2.20 7.35 2.22
N CYS A 28 -2.05 8.03 3.36
CA CYS A 28 -3.11 8.84 3.94
C CYS A 28 -3.50 9.99 3.00
N GLU A 29 -4.78 10.38 3.02
CA GLU A 29 -5.35 11.45 2.19
C GLU A 29 -5.33 11.19 0.67
N LYS A 30 -4.89 10.01 0.23
CA LYS A 30 -4.97 9.58 -1.17
C LYS A 30 -6.24 8.78 -1.41
N ARG A 31 -6.88 9.01 -2.56
CA ARG A 31 -8.06 8.26 -2.98
C ARG A 31 -7.68 6.86 -3.46
N MET A 32 -8.64 5.94 -3.42
CA MET A 32 -8.48 4.64 -4.10
C MET A 32 -8.12 4.84 -5.57
N ALA A 33 -7.39 3.88 -6.13
CA ALA A 33 -6.82 3.91 -7.49
C ALA A 33 -5.72 4.96 -7.75
N THR A 34 -5.35 5.77 -6.76
CA THR A 34 -4.19 6.69 -6.86
C THR A 34 -2.88 5.92 -6.85
N GLU A 35 -1.94 6.37 -7.69
CA GLU A 35 -0.56 5.86 -7.74
C GLU A 35 0.35 6.67 -6.82
N VAL A 36 1.16 5.99 -6.02
CA VAL A 36 1.97 6.57 -4.96
C VAL A 36 3.35 5.90 -4.96
N ALA A 37 4.40 6.69 -4.77
CA ALA A 37 5.75 6.18 -4.57
C ALA A 37 5.86 5.46 -3.21
N ALA A 38 6.42 4.27 -3.21
CA ALA A 38 6.55 3.43 -2.02
C ALA A 38 7.86 3.65 -1.24
N ASP A 39 8.73 4.57 -1.68
CA ASP A 39 10.04 4.87 -1.09
C ASP A 39 10.02 5.11 0.42
N ALA A 40 8.91 5.64 0.95
CA ALA A 40 8.72 5.91 2.38
C ALA A 40 8.61 4.63 3.24
N LEU A 41 8.33 3.46 2.64
CA LEU A 41 8.19 2.20 3.36
C LEU A 41 9.55 1.61 3.78
N GLY A 42 10.62 1.87 3.02
CA GLY A 42 11.96 1.34 3.27
C GLY A 42 12.82 1.32 2.00
N GLU A 43 14.10 0.99 2.14
CA GLU A 43 15.01 0.87 0.99
C GLU A 43 14.57 -0.22 0.01
N GLU A 44 13.95 -1.29 0.50
CA GLU A 44 13.43 -2.38 -0.32
C GLU A 44 12.24 -1.97 -1.20
N TRP A 45 11.63 -0.82 -0.91
CA TRP A 45 10.52 -0.22 -1.66
C TRP A 45 10.96 0.96 -2.54
N LYS A 46 12.25 1.27 -2.57
CA LYS A 46 12.77 2.40 -3.33
C LYS A 46 12.60 2.19 -4.83
N GLY A 47 12.01 3.17 -5.51
CA GLY A 47 11.71 3.13 -6.94
C GLY A 47 10.43 2.37 -7.29
N TYR A 48 9.73 1.78 -6.31
CA TYR A 48 8.45 1.14 -6.55
C TYR A 48 7.32 2.15 -6.54
N VAL A 49 6.42 2.02 -7.52
CA VAL A 49 5.15 2.74 -7.56
C VAL A 49 4.03 1.74 -7.33
N VAL A 50 3.21 2.03 -6.32
CA VAL A 50 2.07 1.21 -5.95
C VAL A 50 0.77 1.97 -6.19
N ARG A 51 -0.28 1.24 -6.56
CA ARG A 51 -1.63 1.77 -6.63
C ARG A 51 -2.42 1.37 -5.39
N ILE A 52 -3.08 2.31 -4.74
CA ILE A 52 -4.00 2.01 -3.63
C ILE A 52 -5.21 1.26 -4.18
N SER A 53 -5.37 -0.01 -3.80
CA SER A 53 -6.50 -0.84 -4.23
C SER A 53 -7.66 -0.84 -3.24
N GLY A 54 -7.40 -0.47 -1.98
CA GLY A 54 -8.41 -0.34 -0.94
C GLY A 54 -7.79 -0.30 0.46
N GLY A 55 -8.59 -0.57 1.47
CA GLY A 55 -8.15 -0.62 2.86
C GLY A 55 -9.32 -0.68 3.83
N ASN A 56 -9.01 -0.67 5.12
CA ASN A 56 -9.99 -0.54 6.19
C ASN A 56 -9.62 0.63 7.11
N ASP A 57 -10.64 1.32 7.61
CA ASP A 57 -10.50 2.39 8.59
C ASP A 57 -10.14 1.86 10.00
N LYS A 58 -9.98 2.77 10.97
CA LYS A 58 -9.73 2.40 12.38
C LYS A 58 -10.78 1.51 13.02
N GLN A 59 -12.01 1.55 12.53
CA GLN A 59 -13.15 0.81 13.05
C GLN A 59 -13.36 -0.52 12.30
N GLY A 60 -12.53 -0.81 11.29
CA GLY A 60 -12.62 -2.01 10.47
C GLY A 60 -13.62 -1.89 9.32
N PHE A 61 -14.18 -0.70 9.06
CA PHE A 61 -15.04 -0.49 7.91
C PHE A 61 -14.20 -0.42 6.62
N PRO A 62 -14.69 -1.01 5.52
CA PRO A 62 -14.02 -0.90 4.24
C PRO A 62 -13.98 0.57 3.80
N MET A 63 -12.84 0.98 3.24
CA MET A 63 -12.69 2.29 2.64
C MET A 63 -13.76 2.52 1.58
N LYS A 64 -14.51 3.62 1.73
CA LYS A 64 -15.30 4.18 0.61
C LYS A 64 -14.33 4.83 -0.38
N GLN A 65 -14.79 5.18 -1.58
CA GLN A 65 -13.98 5.85 -2.61
C GLN A 65 -13.42 7.22 -2.18
N GLU A 66 -13.84 7.72 -1.01
CA GLU A 66 -13.39 8.97 -0.41
C GLU A 66 -12.22 8.78 0.57
N PRO A 67 -11.40 9.83 0.80
CA PRO A 67 -10.34 9.79 1.80
C PRO A 67 -10.91 9.54 3.21
N ALA A 68 -10.26 8.70 4.01
CA ALA A 68 -10.63 8.41 5.40
C ALA A 68 -9.36 8.22 6.27
N GLU A 69 -9.52 8.07 7.58
CA GLU A 69 -8.41 7.80 8.51
C GLU A 69 -8.26 6.28 8.73
N PHE A 70 -7.07 5.71 8.43
CA PHE A 70 -6.94 4.27 8.15
C PHE A 70 -6.14 3.44 9.16
N VAL A 71 -6.41 2.12 9.23
CA VAL A 71 -5.62 1.09 9.96
C VAL A 71 -4.91 0.08 9.06
N SER A 72 -5.50 -0.26 7.91
CA SER A 72 -4.88 -1.19 6.96
C SER A 72 -5.08 -0.75 5.52
N PHE A 73 -4.01 -0.81 4.73
CA PHE A 73 -4.04 -0.50 3.29
C PHE A 73 -3.84 -1.77 2.47
N SER A 74 -4.55 -1.85 1.35
CA SER A 74 -4.25 -2.76 0.26
C SER A 74 -3.66 -1.96 -0.88
N VAL A 75 -2.46 -2.34 -1.32
CA VAL A 75 -1.75 -1.71 -2.43
C VAL A 75 -1.38 -2.76 -3.46
N SER A 76 -1.42 -2.37 -4.72
CA SER A 76 -1.14 -3.25 -5.86
C SER A 76 0.02 -2.71 -6.68
N LEU A 77 1.04 -3.55 -6.88
CA LEU A 77 2.19 -3.26 -7.73
C LEU A 77 1.75 -3.34 -9.20
N LYS A 78 1.83 -2.24 -9.94
CA LYS A 78 1.45 -2.20 -11.36
C LYS A 78 2.59 -2.56 -12.30
N LYS A 79 3.84 -2.34 -11.89
CA LYS A 79 5.01 -2.55 -12.73
C LYS A 79 6.22 -2.76 -11.83
N MET A 80 6.94 -3.87 -12.02
CA MET A 80 8.30 -3.99 -11.48
C MET A 80 9.17 -2.94 -12.17
N MET A 81 9.28 -1.76 -11.57
CA MET A 81 10.54 -1.03 -11.69
C MET A 81 11.45 -1.60 -10.60
N TYR A 82 12.29 -2.55 -11.04
CA TYR A 82 13.48 -3.08 -10.37
C TYR A 82 13.30 -4.06 -9.19
N ALA A 83 13.19 -5.34 -9.55
CA ALA A 83 13.94 -6.47 -9.00
C ALA A 83 14.30 -6.46 -7.50
N SER A 84 13.44 -7.07 -6.66
CA SER A 84 13.87 -7.73 -5.40
C SER A 84 12.75 -8.54 -4.72
N MET A 85 11.82 -9.11 -5.48
CA MET A 85 10.75 -9.97 -4.94
C MET A 85 10.92 -11.45 -5.37
N LEU A 86 12.19 -11.90 -5.39
CA LEU A 86 12.59 -13.31 -5.39
C LEU A 86 13.51 -13.55 -4.19
#